data_AF-A0A1Q9AEG7-F1
#
_entry.id   AF-A0A1Q9AEG7-F1
#
_cell.length_a   1.000
_cell.length_b   1.000
_cell.length_c   1.000
_cell.angle_alpha   90.00
_cell.angle_beta   90.00
_cell.angle_gamma   90.00
#
_symmetry.space_group_name_H-M   'P 1'
#
loop_
_entity.id
_entity.type
_entity.pdbx_description
1 polymer ?
#
loop_
_entity_poly.entity_id
_entity_poly.type
_entity_poly.pdbx_seq_one_letter_code
_entity_poly.pdbx_strand_id
1 'polypeptide(L)'
;MRQIAANGRHYFHHDLDERIIYHRVGFAWQWYDLLAAWDRFQRHQLLDCDDGFCAIADVLRGARRETFYVEDVVVDPRTGDTDVAVYAHPAALRELIAGCRELRDMMNSDAAGAFIGYQAPPLLNSDEEATVRQLIGVLEKSVDDTIVPFRQRAPEAA
;
A
#
# COMPACT_ATOMS: atom_id res chain seq x y z
N MET A 1 -4.26 -12.68 17.60
CA MET A 1 -4.85 -13.33 16.41
C MET A 1 -5.94 -12.42 15.85
N ARG A 2 -5.63 -11.67 14.80
CA ARG A 2 -6.64 -10.87 14.08
C ARG A 2 -7.14 -11.73 12.93
N GLN A 3 -8.39 -12.13 13.04
CA GLN A 3 -9.10 -12.95 12.06
C GLN A 3 -9.20 -12.13 10.77
N ILE A 4 -8.33 -12.42 9.80
CA ILE A 4 -8.56 -12.04 8.41
C ILE A 4 -9.82 -12.80 8.02
N ALA A 5 -10.87 -12.05 7.68
CA ALA A 5 -12.18 -12.60 7.42
C ALA A 5 -12.07 -13.64 6.29
N ALA A 6 -12.25 -14.91 6.64
CA ALA A 6 -12.40 -16.04 5.73
C ALA A 6 -13.76 -15.99 4.99
N ASN A 7 -14.13 -14.82 4.48
CA ASN A 7 -15.37 -14.59 3.77
C ASN A 7 -15.08 -14.19 2.32
N GLY A 8 -14.98 -15.23 1.50
CA GLY A 8 -15.78 -15.32 0.29
C GLY A 8 -15.36 -14.44 -0.89
N ARG A 9 -14.63 -15.07 -1.82
CA ARG A 9 -14.52 -14.66 -3.23
C ARG A 9 -13.91 -13.26 -3.42
N HIS A 10 -12.59 -13.20 -3.38
CA HIS A 10 -11.87 -12.19 -4.14
C HIS A 10 -12.25 -12.38 -5.61
N TYR A 11 -13.06 -11.46 -6.13
CA TYR A 11 -13.43 -11.44 -7.53
C TYR A 11 -12.16 -11.16 -8.33
N PHE A 12 -11.65 -12.19 -9.02
CA PHE A 12 -10.66 -12.02 -10.07
C PHE A 12 -11.21 -10.98 -11.05
N HIS A 13 -10.48 -9.89 -11.25
CA HIS A 13 -10.81 -8.90 -12.27
C HIS A 13 -10.66 -9.59 -13.64
N HIS A 14 -11.77 -9.92 -14.28
CA HIS A 14 -11.81 -10.46 -15.65
C HIS A 14 -11.43 -9.42 -16.71
N ASP A 15 -11.21 -8.16 -16.32
CA ASP A 15 -10.90 -7.02 -17.20
C ASP A 15 -9.46 -6.47 -17.03
N LEU A 16 -8.56 -7.21 -16.37
CA LEU A 16 -7.14 -6.82 -16.33
C LEU A 16 -6.53 -7.01 -17.73
N ASP A 17 -5.99 -5.94 -18.31
CA ASP A 17 -5.23 -6.03 -19.56
C ASP A 17 -3.96 -6.85 -19.30
N GLU A 18 -3.92 -8.06 -19.85
CA GLU A 18 -2.78 -9.01 -19.73
C GLU A 18 -1.46 -8.44 -20.28
N ARG A 19 -1.51 -7.33 -21.02
CA ARG A 19 -0.33 -6.61 -21.52
C ARG A 19 0.30 -5.71 -20.47
N ILE A 20 -0.43 -5.41 -19.40
CA ILE A 20 0.01 -4.49 -18.36
C ILE A 20 0.65 -5.28 -17.22
N ILE A 21 1.90 -4.92 -16.91
CA ILE A 21 2.64 -5.48 -15.80
C ILE A 21 2.28 -4.72 -14.53
N TYR A 22 1.74 -5.42 -13.55
CA TYR A 22 1.53 -4.89 -12.21
C TYR A 22 2.78 -5.12 -11.35
N HIS A 23 3.07 -4.15 -10.48
CA HIS A 23 4.16 -4.22 -9.52
C HIS A 23 3.61 -4.70 -8.18
N ARG A 24 4.26 -5.70 -7.60
CA ARG A 24 3.97 -6.07 -6.21
C ARG A 24 4.56 -5.02 -5.30
N VAL A 25 3.72 -4.35 -4.52
CA VAL A 25 4.11 -3.20 -3.70
C VAL A 25 4.17 -3.50 -2.21
N GLY A 26 3.90 -4.75 -1.81
CA GLY A 26 4.06 -5.22 -0.44
C GLY A 26 2.93 -6.15 -0.01
N PHE A 27 2.78 -6.32 1.30
CA PHE A 27 1.68 -7.04 1.92
C PHE A 27 0.71 -6.09 2.63
N ALA A 28 -0.56 -6.46 2.73
CA ALA A 28 -1.63 -5.66 3.32
C ALA A 28 -1.29 -5.11 4.71
N TRP A 29 -0.60 -5.89 5.54
CA TRP A 29 -0.22 -5.45 6.89
C TRP A 29 0.75 -4.27 6.89
N GLN A 30 1.66 -4.20 5.92
CA GLN A 30 2.60 -3.08 5.76
C GLN A 30 1.86 -1.78 5.43
N TRP A 31 0.78 -1.89 4.67
CA TRP A 31 -0.03 -0.74 4.29
C TRP A 31 -0.84 -0.16 5.44
N TYR A 32 -1.21 -0.96 6.45
CA TYR A 32 -1.94 -0.42 7.59
C TYR A 32 -1.13 0.60 8.38
N ASP A 33 0.18 0.36 8.55
CA ASP A 33 1.06 1.30 9.28
C ASP A 33 1.23 2.60 8.49
N LEU A 34 1.44 2.49 7.17
CA LEU A 34 1.59 3.64 6.28
C LEU A 34 0.30 4.44 6.13
N LEU A 35 -0.86 3.77 6.00
CA LEU A 35 -2.17 4.43 5.95
C LEU A 35 -2.55 5.09 7.28
N ALA A 36 -2.18 4.48 8.42
CA ALA A 36 -2.39 5.10 9.73
C ALA A 36 -1.57 6.38 9.90
N ALA A 37 -0.33 6.40 9.41
CA ALA A 37 0.48 7.61 9.38
C ALA A 37 -0.15 8.68 8.48
N TRP A 38 -0.51 8.32 7.25
CA TRP A 38 -1.19 9.21 6.31
C TRP A 38 -2.45 9.85 6.91
N ASP A 39 -3.36 9.05 7.49
CA ASP A 39 -4.59 9.57 8.15
C ASP A 39 -4.29 10.57 9.28
N ARG A 40 -3.19 10.39 10.04
CA ARG A 40 -2.80 11.38 11.06
C ARG A 40 -2.35 12.69 10.45
N PHE A 41 -1.49 12.66 9.43
CA PHE A 41 -1.00 13.87 8.77
C PHE A 41 -2.12 14.60 7.99
N GLN A 42 -2.99 13.85 7.30
CA GLN A 42 -4.08 14.38 6.48
C GLN A 42 -5.09 15.20 7.30
N ARG A 43 -5.27 14.89 8.60
CA ARG A 43 -6.14 15.66 9.51
C ARG A 43 -5.63 17.07 9.79
N HIS A 44 -4.34 17.33 9.56
CA HIS A 44 -3.73 18.63 9.77
C HIS A 44 -3.48 19.37 8.45
N GLN A 45 -3.05 18.65 7.41
CA GLN A 45 -2.82 19.21 6.09
C GLN A 45 -3.08 18.14 5.04
N LEU A 46 -3.86 18.48 4.01
CA LEU A 46 -4.12 17.58 2.90
C LEU A 46 -2.85 17.40 2.07
N LEU A 47 -2.61 16.16 1.63
CA LEU A 47 -1.60 15.86 0.63
C LEU A 47 -2.16 16.22 -0.75
N ASP A 48 -1.35 16.86 -1.58
CA ASP A 48 -1.65 17.12 -2.99
C ASP A 48 -1.69 15.81 -3.79
N CYS A 49 -0.96 14.77 -3.36
CA CYS A 49 -0.87 13.47 -4.02
C CYS A 49 -1.43 12.33 -3.14
N ASP A 50 -2.72 12.38 -2.75
CA ASP A 50 -3.34 11.37 -1.88
C ASP A 50 -4.12 10.25 -2.59
N ASP A 51 -4.39 10.38 -3.90
CA ASP A 51 -5.16 9.41 -4.69
C ASP A 51 -4.65 7.96 -4.57
N GLY A 52 -3.33 7.77 -4.57
CA GLY A 52 -2.69 6.47 -4.40
C GLY A 52 -2.98 5.84 -3.03
N PHE A 53 -2.97 6.64 -1.96
CA PHE A 53 -3.31 6.16 -0.62
C PHE A 53 -4.79 5.82 -0.52
N CYS A 54 -5.67 6.67 -1.05
CA CYS A 54 -7.10 6.42 -1.12
C CYS A 54 -7.41 5.10 -1.86
N ALA A 55 -6.78 4.88 -3.02
CA ALA A 55 -6.99 3.68 -3.81
C ALA A 55 -6.53 2.40 -3.09
N ILE A 56 -5.37 2.42 -2.42
CA ILE A 56 -4.93 1.28 -1.60
C ILE A 56 -5.86 1.05 -0.42
N ALA A 57 -6.25 2.10 0.30
CA ALA A 57 -7.17 2.00 1.43
C ALA A 57 -8.49 1.34 1.03
N ASP A 58 -8.99 1.68 -0.15
CA ASP A 58 -10.22 1.11 -0.70
C ASP A 58 -10.06 -0.36 -1.11
N VAL A 59 -8.96 -0.72 -1.79
CA VAL A 59 -8.69 -2.12 -2.15
C VAL A 59 -8.52 -3.00 -0.92
N LEU A 60 -7.85 -2.51 0.13
CA LEU A 60 -7.71 -3.24 1.40
C LEU A 60 -9.05 -3.40 2.14
N ARG A 61 -10.04 -2.53 1.87
CA ARG A 61 -11.42 -2.67 2.35
C ARG A 61 -12.28 -3.56 1.45
N GLY A 62 -11.71 -4.11 0.37
CA GLY A 62 -12.40 -4.99 -0.58
C GLY A 62 -13.12 -4.25 -1.72
N ALA A 63 -12.90 -2.94 -1.89
CA ALA A 63 -13.39 -2.22 -3.05
C ALA A 63 -12.59 -2.59 -4.30
N ARG A 64 -13.23 -2.47 -5.47
CA ARG A 64 -12.59 -2.72 -6.76
C ARG A 64 -11.93 -1.44 -7.27
N ARG A 65 -10.67 -1.54 -7.67
CA ARG A 65 -9.93 -0.46 -8.35
C ARG A 65 -9.23 -1.07 -9.56
N GLU A 66 -9.24 -0.37 -10.69
CA GLU A 66 -8.57 -0.85 -11.92
C GLU A 66 -7.04 -0.79 -11.80
N THR A 67 -6.56 0.12 -10.95
CA THR A 67 -5.14 0.42 -10.78
C THR A 67 -4.49 -0.30 -9.60
N PHE A 68 -5.26 -0.97 -8.75
CA PHE A 68 -4.74 -1.71 -7.60
C PHE A 68 -5.54 -3.00 -7.40
N TYR A 69 -4.87 -4.08 -7.01
CA TYR A 69 -5.56 -5.30 -6.59
C TYR A 69 -4.81 -5.99 -5.45
N VAL A 70 -5.52 -6.92 -4.80
CA VAL A 70 -4.99 -7.78 -3.73
C VAL A 70 -5.15 -9.23 -4.09
N GLU A 71 -4.21 -10.06 -3.64
CA GLU A 71 -4.23 -11.50 -3.82
C GLU A 71 -3.70 -12.21 -2.58
N ASP A 72 -4.36 -13.30 -2.17
CA ASP A 72 -3.81 -14.21 -1.16
C ASP A 72 -2.66 -15.01 -1.77
N VAL A 73 -1.46 -14.83 -1.23
CA VAL A 73 -0.25 -15.54 -1.67
C VAL A 73 0.29 -16.43 -0.56
N VAL A 74 0.75 -17.62 -0.92
CA VAL A 74 1.45 -18.51 0.02
C VAL A 74 2.84 -17.94 0.27
N VAL A 75 3.14 -17.66 1.54
CA VAL A 75 4.42 -17.10 1.97
C VAL A 75 5.38 -18.16 2.52
N ASP A 76 4.84 -19.24 3.10
CA ASP A 76 5.61 -20.42 3.48
C ASP A 76 4.94 -21.69 2.94
N PRO A 77 5.53 -22.35 1.91
CA PRO A 77 4.99 -23.56 1.31
C PRO A 77 4.96 -24.78 2.25
N ARG A 78 5.75 -24.77 3.34
CA ARG A 78 5.83 -25.89 4.30
C ARG A 78 4.77 -25.80 5.38
N THR A 79 4.46 -24.59 5.84
CA THR A 79 3.40 -24.36 6.84
C THR A 79 2.04 -24.10 6.19
N GLY A 80 2.02 -23.69 4.92
CA GLY A 80 0.82 -23.23 4.23
C GLY A 80 0.40 -21.83 4.64
N ASP A 81 1.27 -21.08 5.32
CA ASP A 81 0.96 -19.71 5.72
C ASP A 81 0.75 -18.84 4.47
N THR A 82 -0.32 -18.06 4.53
CA THR A 82 -0.76 -17.15 3.48
C THR A 82 -0.75 -15.72 3.99
N ASP A 83 -0.51 -14.78 3.09
CA ASP A 83 -0.57 -13.35 3.35
C ASP A 83 -1.19 -12.65 2.14
N VAL A 84 -1.71 -11.44 2.34
CA VAL A 84 -2.39 -10.68 1.30
C VAL A 84 -1.38 -9.76 0.62
N ALA A 85 -0.97 -10.10 -0.59
CA ALA A 85 -0.11 -9.25 -1.40
C ALA A 85 -0.92 -8.13 -2.08
N VAL A 86 -0.34 -6.94 -2.15
CA VAL A 86 -0.91 -5.78 -2.84
C VAL A 86 -0.11 -5.52 -4.12
N TYR A 87 -0.84 -5.24 -5.19
CA TYR A 87 -0.31 -4.98 -6.51
C TYR A 87 -0.82 -3.65 -7.04
N ALA A 88 0.05 -2.92 -7.75
CA ALA A 88 -0.22 -1.60 -8.29
C ALA A 88 0.10 -1.54 -9.78
N HIS A 89 -0.77 -0.88 -10.53
CA HIS A 89 -0.52 -0.46 -11.90
C HIS A 89 0.64 0.54 -11.92
N PRO A 90 1.54 0.54 -12.94
CA PRO A 90 2.71 1.42 -12.97
C PRO A 90 2.40 2.91 -12.80
N ALA A 91 1.31 3.40 -13.41
CA ALA A 91 0.89 4.80 -13.23
C ALA A 91 0.49 5.11 -11.78
N ALA A 92 -0.28 4.22 -11.15
CA ALA A 92 -0.72 4.39 -9.78
C ALA A 92 0.40 4.17 -8.76
N LEU A 93 1.39 3.33 -9.08
CA LEU A 93 2.64 3.24 -8.32
C LEU A 93 3.38 4.58 -8.31
N ARG A 94 3.47 5.28 -9.44
CA ARG A 94 4.13 6.60 -9.50
C ARG A 94 3.39 7.65 -8.66
N GLU A 95 2.05 7.67 -8.73
CA GLU A 95 1.22 8.56 -7.90
C GLU A 95 1.38 8.24 -6.41
N LEU A 96 1.36 6.96 -6.06
CA LEU A 96 1.58 6.51 -4.70
C LEU A 96 2.96 6.90 -4.17
N ILE A 97 4.00 6.80 -4.99
CA ILE A 97 5.34 7.25 -4.64
C ILE A 97 5.38 8.77 -4.45
N ALA A 98 4.70 9.54 -5.31
CA ALA A 98 4.59 10.98 -5.13
C ALA A 98 3.95 11.33 -3.78
N GLY A 99 2.83 10.68 -3.44
CA GLY A 99 2.20 10.82 -2.12
C GLY A 99 3.11 10.39 -0.96
N CYS A 100 3.85 9.28 -1.10
CA CYS A 100 4.81 8.84 -0.10
C CYS A 100 5.95 9.84 0.12
N ARG A 101 6.40 10.53 -0.95
CA ARG A 101 7.41 11.59 -0.85
C ARG A 101 6.88 12.81 -0.11
N GLU A 102 5.66 13.21 -0.43
CA GLU A 102 4.99 14.31 0.26
C GLU A 102 4.77 14.01 1.74
N LEU A 103 4.30 12.78 2.07
CA LEU A 103 4.18 12.33 3.46
C LEU A 103 5.53 12.39 4.18
N ARG A 104 6.62 11.96 3.53
CA ARG A 104 7.97 12.06 4.09
C ARG A 104 8.38 13.52 4.35
N ASP A 105 8.03 14.43 3.46
CA ASP A 105 8.34 15.86 3.63
C ASP A 105 7.54 16.47 4.78
N MET A 106 6.28 16.07 4.96
CA MET A 106 5.48 16.45 6.13
C MET A 106 6.06 15.88 7.42
N MET A 107 6.50 14.61 7.42
CA MET A 107 7.19 14.01 8.56
C MET A 107 8.49 14.75 8.92
N ASN A 108 9.26 15.18 7.91
CA ASN A 108 10.47 15.99 8.14
C ASN A 108 10.12 17.35 8.75
N SER A 109 9.04 17.98 8.29
CA SER A 109 8.54 19.24 8.84
C SER A 109 8.06 19.09 10.29
N ASP A 110 7.39 17.98 10.60
CA ASP A 110 6.87 17.66 11.93
C ASP A 110 8.00 17.40 12.93
N ALA A 111 9.01 16.61 12.53
CA ALA A 111 10.22 16.40 13.31
C ALA A 111 11.01 17.70 13.58
N ALA A 112 10.93 18.67 12.67
CA ALA A 112 11.52 20.01 12.83
C ALA A 112 10.66 20.96 13.68
N GLY A 113 9.45 20.53 14.11
CA GLY A 113 8.50 21.36 14.85
C GLY A 113 7.82 22.45 14.01
N ALA A 114 7.90 22.34 12.68
CA ALA A 114 7.39 23.35 11.74
C ALA A 114 6.02 22.98 11.14
N PHE A 115 5.52 21.77 11.37
CA PHE A 115 4.32 21.26 10.71
C PHE A 115 3.01 21.84 11.27
N ILE A 116 2.79 21.71 12.58
CA ILE A 116 1.50 22.04 13.22
C ILE A 116 1.38 23.55 13.54
N GLY A 117 2.41 24.36 13.27
CA GLY A 117 2.41 25.81 13.49
C GLY A 117 2.43 26.24 14.97
N TYR A 118 2.36 25.29 15.90
CA TYR A 118 2.56 25.47 17.33
C TYR A 118 3.36 24.30 17.90
N GLN A 119 3.97 24.49 19.07
CA GLN A 119 4.81 23.48 19.69
C GLN A 119 3.96 22.27 20.14
N ALA A 120 4.08 21.17 19.40
CA ALA A 120 3.39 19.91 19.66
C ALA A 120 4.41 18.76 19.64
N PRO A 121 4.15 17.66 20.36
CA PRO A 121 4.88 16.42 20.13
C PRO A 121 4.70 15.95 18.67
N PRO A 122 5.69 15.28 18.08
CA PRO A 122 5.56 14.68 16.76
C PRO A 122 4.34 13.76 16.65
N LEU A 123 3.72 13.73 15.48
CA LEU A 123 2.52 12.92 15.20
C LEU A 123 2.80 11.41 15.19
N LEU A 124 4.05 11.04 14.93
CA LEU A 124 4.54 9.67 14.99
C LEU A 124 5.59 9.56 16.09
N ASN A 125 5.60 8.42 16.79
CA ASN A 125 6.75 8.09 17.62
C ASN A 125 7.93 7.60 16.75
N SER A 126 9.12 7.48 17.35
CA SER A 126 10.35 7.12 16.63
C SER A 126 10.29 5.75 15.93
N ASP A 127 9.57 4.78 16.49
CA ASP A 127 9.43 3.44 15.90
C ASP A 127 8.48 3.50 14.69
N GLU A 128 7.33 4.17 14.84
CA GLU A 128 6.38 4.41 13.74
C GLU A 128 7.05 5.17 12.58
N GLU A 129 7.80 6.22 12.89
CA GLU A 129 8.53 7.00 11.90
C GLU A 129 9.55 6.13 11.15
N ALA A 130 10.33 5.32 11.86
CA ALA A 130 11.31 4.42 11.24
C ALA A 130 10.63 3.40 10.31
N THR A 131 9.52 2.80 10.75
CA THR A 131 8.73 1.87 9.94
C THR A 131 8.19 2.54 8.68
N VAL A 132 7.56 3.71 8.79
CA VAL A 132 7.00 4.43 7.64
C VAL A 132 8.10 4.83 6.65
N ARG A 133 9.25 5.34 7.14
CA ARG A 133 10.40 5.68 6.29
C ARG A 133 10.96 4.46 5.56
N GLN A 134 11.04 3.31 6.24
CA GLN A 134 11.49 2.07 5.62
C GLN A 134 10.54 1.65 4.49
N LEU A 135 9.22 1.69 4.74
CA LEU A 135 8.20 1.34 3.73
C LEU A 135 8.26 2.26 2.51
N ILE A 136 8.37 3.57 2.72
CA ILE A 136 8.55 4.55 1.65
C ILE A 136 9.82 4.23 0.84
N GLY A 137 10.93 3.92 1.52
CA GLY A 137 12.19 3.57 0.87
C GLY A 137 12.13 2.26 0.07
N VAL A 138 11.30 1.29 0.48
CA VAL A 138 11.04 0.07 -0.30
C VAL A 138 10.24 0.40 -1.56
N LEU A 139 9.17 1.20 -1.44
CA LEU A 139 8.33 1.61 -2.56
C LEU A 139 9.10 2.39 -3.62
N GLU A 140 9.94 3.34 -3.19
CA GLU A 140 10.78 4.12 -4.12
C GLU A 140 11.75 3.22 -4.91
N LYS A 141 12.23 2.12 -4.33
CA LYS A 141 13.09 1.13 -5.01
C LYS A 141 12.30 0.14 -5.88
N SER A 142 11.00 -0.02 -5.62
CA SER A 142 10.12 -0.95 -6.33
C SER A 142 9.81 -0.51 -7.77
N VAL A 143 10.17 0.73 -8.13
CA VAL A 143 10.09 1.24 -9.52
C VAL A 143 11.05 0.50 -10.44
N ASP A 144 12.17 0.00 -9.90
CA ASP A 144 13.28 -0.54 -10.69
C ASP A 144 13.32 -2.07 -10.76
N ASP A 145 12.57 -2.80 -9.91
CA ASP A 145 12.69 -4.27 -9.82
C ASP A 145 11.37 -5.06 -9.66
N THR A 146 11.35 -6.20 -10.33
CA THR A 146 10.37 -7.30 -10.36
C THR A 146 8.99 -7.04 -10.99
N ILE A 147 8.98 -7.22 -12.32
CA ILE A 147 7.83 -7.54 -13.16
C ILE A 147 7.27 -8.91 -12.72
N VAL A 148 6.05 -8.98 -12.19
CA VAL A 148 5.33 -10.25 -12.07
C VAL A 148 4.41 -10.36 -13.28
N PRO A 149 4.67 -11.26 -14.24
CA PRO A 149 3.69 -11.54 -15.29
C PRO A 149 2.45 -12.15 -14.63
N PHE A 150 1.31 -11.49 -14.79
CA PHE A 150 0.03 -11.99 -14.30
C PHE A 150 -0.25 -13.33 -15.00
N ARG A 151 -0.33 -14.42 -14.22
CA ARG A 151 -0.90 -15.68 -14.70
C ARG A 151 -2.28 -15.80 -14.11
N GLN A 152 -3.29 -15.59 -14.95
CA GLN A 152 -4.67 -15.91 -14.63
C GLN A 152 -4.69 -17.38 -14.17
N ARG A 153 -5.12 -17.63 -12.93
CA ARG A 153 -5.31 -18.99 -12.44
C ARG A 153 -6.42 -19.59 -13.30
N ALA A 154 -6.08 -20.63 -14.07
CA ALA A 154 -7.05 -21.29 -14.94
C ALA A 154 -8.30 -21.64 -14.10
N PRO A 155 -9.51 -21.36 -14.61
CA PRO A 155 -10.72 -21.73 -13.88
C PRO A 155 -10.66 -23.22 -13.61
N GLU A 156 -10.79 -23.62 -12.34
CA GLU A 156 -10.97 -25.02 -11.99
C GLU A 156 -12.16 -25.53 -12.81
N ALA A 157 -11.88 -26.49 -13.69
CA ALA A 157 -12.90 -27.13 -14.49
C ALA A 157 -13.93 -27.75 -13.53
N ALA A 158 -15.16 -27.23 -13.58
CA ALA A 158 -16.32 -27.79 -12.90
C ALA A 158 -16.73 -29.13 -13.52
#